data_AF-A0A7C0ZF07-F1
#
_entry.id   AF-A0A7C0ZF07-F1
#
_cell.length_a   1.000
_cell.length_b   1.000
_cell.length_c   1.000
_cell.angle_alpha   90.00
_cell.angle_beta   90.00
_cell.angle_gamma   90.00
#
_symmetry.space_group_name_H-M   'P 1'
#
loop_
_entity.id
_entity.type
_entity.pdbx_description
1 polymer ?
#
loop_
_entity_poly.entity_id
_entity_poly.type
_entity_poly.pdbx_seq_one_letter_code
_entity_poly.pdbx_strand_id
1 'polypeptide(L)'
;MGDHPDPGGHRFEYQPGLNPEIDAWHTAFFIENHLDPLTHPHLAASPEQVRFMVYPEDGLRYYPCSDRMFAAIMDRTQSAYLQRSYNAVLQRILALIDEQIEDPKEKEFLEALIITKYKHETHDEIMIPSRVEKRLMSIFIRRTQIEDPFRKEKARRNQRAAEALDLPAFRSALDYVDPKELAGPLDNLSAIRQMADAIQLSRLLCAATRKAIWLPPEGPSLLPLDAVALCRQPPTGSGVEAFFNFVGVRPDGTAPLPREPRKILWLMDEAGEVVMDLAVIRHLVGLGHKVIVVFKGGPIFTKAVYADAREDPVLRKALAGALFIEDDEVSKNDLLRMLRSDYNILVISDGTSERLNLILTSTTFARAFKEVNAVVCRGEEQHRRLFATRFQFTQDLFNIDADENGKLRIEYKPRHPEVIKFSHADLEAKAQAIIDRMAEAKRNGMIVMFYSGIIGSIPGKIDVARQVMATFIDYLRNQSASTFIINPSEHYEPGMDADDLMYMWEIVQRSGYIDIWRFQTSEDIAKAFELLGRRIPPEWVGKDATYSTGCTKEMKIAEEVQRQYPEMQIIGPPTEKFVRRSEYGIGRMYDRCLVAPG
;
A
#
# COMPACT_ATOMS: atom_id res chain seq x y z
N MET A 1 12.47 -21.33 10.69
CA MET A 1 13.24 -22.00 11.77
C MET A 1 13.34 -20.98 12.89
N GLY A 2 12.77 -21.31 14.05
CA GLY A 2 12.33 -20.37 15.09
C GLY A 2 13.40 -19.40 15.56
N ASP A 3 13.06 -18.11 15.48
CA ASP A 3 13.86 -16.99 15.93
C ASP A 3 13.40 -16.65 17.36
N HIS A 4 13.89 -17.39 18.36
CA HIS A 4 13.60 -17.07 19.76
C HIS A 4 14.25 -15.71 20.13
N PRO A 5 13.53 -14.83 20.86
CA PRO A 5 14.11 -13.57 21.32
C PRO A 5 15.15 -13.85 22.41
N ASP A 6 16.37 -13.38 22.18
CA ASP A 6 17.42 -13.33 23.19
C ASP A 6 16.99 -12.35 24.30
N PRO A 7 16.86 -12.75 25.59
CA PRO A 7 16.27 -11.91 26.63
C PRO A 7 17.19 -10.80 27.17
N GLY A 8 18.43 -10.67 26.69
CA GLY A 8 19.47 -9.91 27.39
C GLY A 8 20.24 -8.85 26.60
N GLY A 9 19.93 -8.60 25.33
CA GLY A 9 20.66 -7.60 24.53
C GLY A 9 20.05 -6.20 24.67
N HIS A 10 20.85 -5.20 25.03
CA HIS A 10 20.47 -3.79 24.87
C HIS A 10 19.88 -3.58 23.47
N ARG A 11 18.59 -3.24 23.40
CA ARG A 11 17.89 -3.03 22.13
C ARG A 11 18.33 -1.68 21.58
N PHE A 12 19.24 -1.69 20.60
CA PHE A 12 19.66 -0.48 19.90
C PHE A 12 18.42 0.27 19.39
N GLU A 13 18.29 1.53 19.76
CA GLU A 13 17.19 2.41 19.38
C GLU A 13 17.75 3.66 18.74
N TYR A 14 17.49 3.82 17.44
CA TYR A 14 17.92 4.98 16.69
C TYR A 14 17.06 6.20 17.05
N GLN A 15 17.72 7.30 17.40
CA GLN A 15 17.09 8.60 17.65
C GLN A 15 17.77 9.66 16.77
N PRO A 16 17.03 10.28 15.82
CA PRO A 16 17.58 11.29 14.93
C PRO A 16 18.18 12.48 15.69
N GLY A 17 19.33 12.99 15.23
CA GLY A 17 19.92 14.25 15.71
C GLY A 17 20.75 14.14 16.99
N LEU A 18 20.85 12.94 17.59
CA LEU A 18 21.69 12.74 18.78
C LEU A 18 23.17 12.50 18.44
N ASN A 19 23.45 11.79 17.35
CA ASN A 19 24.82 11.44 16.96
C ASN A 19 24.99 11.60 15.43
N PRO A 20 25.79 12.58 14.97
CA PRO A 20 26.00 12.83 13.54
C PRO A 20 26.55 11.64 12.76
N GLU A 21 27.39 10.79 13.36
CA GLU A 21 27.93 9.60 12.68
C GLU A 21 26.86 8.53 12.49
N ILE A 22 26.00 8.33 13.49
CA ILE A 22 24.87 7.40 13.40
C ILE A 22 23.83 7.92 12.41
N ASP A 23 23.58 9.23 12.38
CA ASP A 23 22.68 9.87 11.40
C ASP A 23 23.22 9.75 9.96
N ALA A 24 24.53 9.89 9.77
CA ALA A 24 25.19 9.66 8.49
C ALA A 24 25.08 8.19 8.07
N TRP A 25 25.30 7.25 8.98
CA TRP A 25 25.13 5.81 8.71
C TRP A 25 23.69 5.44 8.39
N HIS A 26 22.72 6.01 9.11
CA HIS A 26 21.29 5.86 8.84
C HIS A 26 20.93 6.38 7.43
N THR A 27 21.48 7.54 7.05
CA THR A 27 21.29 8.10 5.71
C THR A 27 21.90 7.19 4.64
N ALA A 28 23.13 6.72 4.86
CA ALA A 28 23.80 5.76 3.97
C ALA A 28 22.98 4.46 3.81
N PHE A 29 22.39 3.95 4.89
CA PHE A 29 21.52 2.78 4.85
C PHE A 29 20.37 2.95 3.85
N PHE A 30 19.69 4.11 3.82
CA PHE A 30 18.63 4.37 2.85
C PHE A 30 19.16 4.53 1.41
N ILE A 31 20.31 5.19 1.23
CA ILE A 31 20.92 5.40 -0.10
C ILE A 31 21.36 4.06 -0.70
N GLU A 32 22.16 3.28 0.03
CA GLU A 32 22.71 2.01 -0.44
C GLU A 32 21.62 0.98 -0.70
N ASN A 33 20.54 0.98 0.09
CA ASN A 33 19.40 0.08 -0.18
C ASN A 33 18.47 0.57 -1.32
N HIS A 34 18.77 1.72 -1.93
CA HIS A 34 17.92 2.41 -2.91
C HIS A 34 16.51 2.68 -2.39
N LEU A 35 16.41 3.06 -1.11
CA LEU A 35 15.16 3.39 -0.42
C LEU A 35 15.01 4.91 -0.25
N ASP A 36 15.96 5.66 -0.80
CA ASP A 36 15.99 7.10 -0.67
C ASP A 36 15.33 7.85 -1.83
N PRO A 37 14.22 8.58 -1.62
CA PRO A 37 13.49 9.23 -2.70
C PRO A 37 14.21 10.46 -3.23
N LEU A 38 15.25 10.98 -2.53
CA LEU A 38 16.05 12.09 -3.06
C LEU A 38 17.05 11.56 -4.09
N THR A 39 17.69 10.44 -3.80
CA THR A 39 18.64 9.78 -4.71
C THR A 39 17.97 8.86 -5.74
N HIS A 40 16.78 8.33 -5.44
CA HIS A 40 16.04 7.37 -6.27
C HIS A 40 14.55 7.74 -6.45
N PRO A 41 14.21 8.94 -6.98
CA PRO A 41 12.83 9.46 -7.05
C PRO A 41 11.87 8.66 -7.97
N HIS A 42 12.41 7.83 -8.87
CA HIS A 42 11.63 6.96 -9.75
C HIS A 42 11.33 5.59 -9.14
N LEU A 43 12.01 5.22 -8.05
CA LEU A 43 11.91 3.90 -7.43
C LEU A 43 11.37 3.97 -6.00
N ALA A 44 11.88 4.90 -5.20
CA ALA A 44 11.51 5.04 -3.80
C ALA A 44 10.36 6.02 -3.61
N ALA A 45 9.33 5.55 -2.91
CA ALA A 45 8.19 6.34 -2.50
C ALA A 45 8.64 7.51 -1.62
N SER A 46 7.92 8.61 -1.77
CA SER A 46 8.05 9.76 -0.90
C SER A 46 7.63 9.43 0.54
N PRO A 47 8.11 10.17 1.56
CA PRO A 47 7.59 10.04 2.92
C PRO A 47 6.06 10.21 2.98
N GLU A 48 5.51 11.08 2.15
CA GLU A 48 4.08 11.35 2.06
C GLU A 48 3.29 10.17 1.47
N GLN A 49 3.81 9.49 0.45
CA GLN A 49 3.21 8.26 -0.08
C GLN A 49 3.33 7.11 0.91
N VAL A 50 4.46 6.97 1.61
CA VAL A 50 4.62 5.95 2.65
C VAL A 50 3.60 6.15 3.78
N ARG A 51 3.23 7.39 4.08
CA ARG A 51 2.16 7.73 5.05
C ARG A 51 0.77 7.25 4.65
N PHE A 52 0.55 6.80 3.41
CA PHE A 52 -0.69 6.11 3.05
C PHE A 52 -0.82 4.76 3.78
N MET A 53 0.31 4.15 4.12
CA MET A 53 0.38 2.78 4.64
C MET A 53 0.88 2.73 6.08
N VAL A 54 1.91 3.52 6.39
CA VAL A 54 2.60 3.53 7.67
C VAL A 54 2.25 4.81 8.42
N TYR A 55 2.07 4.73 9.73
CA TYR A 55 2.02 5.90 10.60
C TYR A 55 3.42 6.10 11.23
N PRO A 56 4.29 6.93 10.63
CA PRO A 56 5.59 7.22 11.23
C PRO A 56 5.39 8.15 12.42
N GLU A 57 5.83 7.72 13.60
CA GLU A 57 6.01 8.61 14.75
C GLU A 57 7.05 9.70 14.42
N ASP A 58 6.95 10.85 15.08
CA ASP A 58 7.69 12.07 14.70
C ASP A 58 9.19 11.83 14.46
N GLY A 59 9.63 12.14 13.23
CA GLY A 59 11.03 12.04 12.81
C GLY A 59 11.50 10.65 12.38
N LEU A 60 10.71 9.59 12.58
CA LEU A 60 11.10 8.23 12.17
C LEU A 60 10.78 7.97 10.69
N ARG A 61 11.72 7.31 10.02
CA ARG A 61 11.59 6.89 8.63
C ARG A 61 11.36 5.38 8.57
N TYR A 62 10.30 4.95 7.88
CA TYR A 62 10.01 3.54 7.69
C TYR A 62 11.19 2.83 7.03
N TYR A 63 11.54 1.64 7.54
CA TYR A 63 12.50 0.73 6.91
C TYR A 63 11.84 -0.64 6.69
N PRO A 64 12.06 -1.28 5.54
CA PRO A 64 11.35 -2.50 5.16
C PRO A 64 12.05 -3.73 5.76
N CYS A 65 12.31 -3.78 7.06
CA CYS A 65 12.86 -4.94 7.77
C CYS A 65 12.46 -4.96 9.24
N SER A 66 12.62 -6.13 9.88
CA SER A 66 12.34 -6.27 11.31
C SER A 66 13.27 -5.38 12.13
N ASP A 67 12.82 -4.92 13.30
CA ASP A 67 13.62 -4.12 14.23
C ASP A 67 14.97 -4.77 14.56
N ARG A 68 14.99 -6.09 14.73
CA ARG A 68 16.23 -6.84 15.01
C ARG A 68 17.24 -6.71 13.88
N MET A 69 16.79 -6.88 12.64
CA MET A 69 17.64 -6.73 11.44
C MET A 69 18.13 -5.29 11.29
N PHE A 70 17.26 -4.31 11.50
CA PHE A 70 17.65 -2.90 11.47
C PHE A 70 18.69 -2.59 12.55
N ALA A 71 18.45 -3.01 13.80
CA ALA A 71 19.38 -2.85 14.90
C ALA A 71 20.73 -3.53 14.61
N ALA A 72 20.73 -4.74 14.05
CA ALA A 72 21.97 -5.44 13.69
C ALA A 72 22.82 -4.65 12.69
N ILE A 73 22.20 -4.02 11.68
CA ILE A 73 22.88 -3.18 10.67
C ILE A 73 23.36 -1.86 11.29
N MET A 74 22.53 -1.23 12.12
CA MET A 74 22.83 0.09 12.68
C MET A 74 23.88 0.04 13.80
N ASP A 75 23.82 -1.00 14.66
CA ASP A 75 24.75 -1.17 15.78
C ASP A 75 26.11 -1.71 15.33
N ARG A 76 26.19 -2.37 14.16
CA ARG A 76 27.43 -2.91 13.56
C ARG A 76 28.16 -3.94 14.44
N THR A 77 27.59 -4.36 15.56
CA THR A 77 28.16 -5.37 16.47
C THR A 77 27.73 -6.80 16.11
N GLN A 78 26.64 -6.95 15.35
CA GLN A 78 26.00 -8.26 15.09
C GLN A 78 26.41 -8.90 13.75
N SER A 79 27.68 -8.77 13.36
CA SER A 79 28.20 -9.30 12.08
C SER A 79 27.88 -10.78 11.87
N ALA A 80 28.00 -11.64 12.88
CA ALA A 80 27.69 -13.08 12.74
C ALA A 80 26.21 -13.36 12.41
N TYR A 81 25.28 -12.52 12.87
CA TYR A 81 23.86 -12.64 12.51
C TYR A 81 23.60 -12.17 11.08
N LEU A 82 24.22 -11.05 10.68
CA LEU A 82 24.11 -10.51 9.32
C LEU A 82 24.73 -11.47 8.30
N GLN A 83 25.95 -11.94 8.53
CA GLN A 83 26.64 -12.88 7.65
C GLN A 83 25.87 -14.19 7.46
N ARG A 84 25.23 -14.72 8.51
CA ARG A 84 24.33 -15.88 8.37
C ARG A 84 23.14 -15.58 7.47
N SER A 85 22.54 -14.39 7.63
CA SER A 85 21.40 -13.95 6.82
C SER A 85 21.78 -13.74 5.36
N TYR A 86 22.96 -13.14 5.09
CA TYR A 86 23.51 -12.98 3.76
C TYR A 86 23.87 -14.33 3.12
N ASN A 87 24.53 -15.22 3.85
CA ASN A 87 24.89 -16.55 3.33
C ASN A 87 23.65 -17.33 2.92
N ALA A 88 22.58 -17.29 3.72
CA ALA A 88 21.31 -17.92 3.36
C ALA A 88 20.73 -17.39 2.04
N VAL A 89 20.91 -16.10 1.73
CA VAL A 89 20.54 -15.52 0.43
C VAL A 89 21.42 -16.09 -0.69
N LEU A 90 22.74 -16.11 -0.49
CA LEU A 90 23.68 -16.63 -1.49
C LEU A 90 23.36 -18.08 -1.83
N GLN A 91 23.18 -18.95 -0.83
CA GLN A 91 22.88 -20.36 -1.06
C GLN A 91 21.60 -20.57 -1.87
N ARG A 92 20.55 -19.78 -1.64
CA ARG A 92 19.31 -19.85 -2.45
C ARG A 92 19.55 -19.50 -3.91
N ILE A 93 20.38 -18.50 -4.19
CA ILE A 93 20.69 -18.10 -5.57
C ILE A 93 21.62 -19.12 -6.24
N LEU A 94 22.57 -19.70 -5.52
CA LEU A 94 23.43 -20.75 -6.07
C LEU A 94 22.62 -22.02 -6.38
N ALA A 95 21.71 -22.43 -5.49
CA ALA A 95 20.79 -23.54 -5.75
C ALA A 95 19.91 -23.28 -6.99
N LEU A 96 19.44 -22.04 -7.17
CA LEU A 96 18.71 -21.65 -8.38
C LEU A 96 19.54 -21.84 -9.66
N ILE A 97 20.81 -21.43 -9.64
CA ILE A 97 21.71 -21.64 -10.79
C ILE A 97 21.90 -23.14 -11.02
N ASP A 98 22.09 -23.90 -9.93
CA ASP A 98 22.30 -25.34 -10.02
C ASP A 98 21.12 -26.06 -10.69
N GLU A 99 19.91 -25.71 -10.29
CA GLU A 99 18.66 -26.32 -10.77
C GLU A 99 18.27 -25.90 -12.19
N GLN A 100 18.56 -24.66 -12.61
CA GLN A 100 18.00 -24.08 -13.84
C GLN A 100 18.98 -24.02 -15.01
N ILE A 101 20.30 -24.10 -14.75
CA ILE A 101 21.33 -23.95 -15.78
C ILE A 101 21.98 -25.30 -16.05
N GLU A 102 21.81 -25.79 -17.28
CA GLU A 102 22.31 -27.09 -17.72
C GLU A 102 23.78 -27.04 -18.18
N ASP A 103 24.20 -25.96 -18.86
CA ASP A 103 25.56 -25.84 -19.38
C ASP A 103 26.58 -25.62 -18.25
N PRO A 104 27.59 -26.50 -18.07
CA PRO A 104 28.53 -26.39 -16.97
C PRO A 104 29.36 -25.10 -16.99
N LYS A 105 29.75 -24.59 -18.16
CA LYS A 105 30.56 -23.38 -18.26
C LYS A 105 29.77 -22.14 -17.91
N GLU A 106 28.53 -22.05 -18.39
CA GLU A 106 27.61 -20.97 -18.03
C GLU A 106 27.30 -20.99 -16.53
N LYS A 107 27.07 -22.18 -15.95
CA LYS A 107 26.90 -22.37 -14.51
C LYS A 107 28.11 -21.83 -13.73
N GLU A 108 29.32 -22.30 -14.03
CA GLU A 108 30.55 -21.82 -13.38
C GLU A 108 30.72 -20.29 -13.49
N PHE A 109 30.44 -19.73 -14.68
CA PHE A 109 30.49 -18.28 -14.90
C PHE A 109 29.47 -17.52 -14.04
N LEU A 110 28.22 -17.97 -14.01
CA LEU A 110 27.14 -17.34 -13.24
C LEU A 110 27.41 -17.42 -11.73
N GLU A 111 27.87 -18.58 -11.24
CA GLU A 111 28.26 -18.75 -9.84
C GLU A 111 29.39 -17.78 -9.47
N ALA A 112 30.45 -17.71 -10.28
CA ALA A 112 31.56 -16.79 -10.04
C ALA A 112 31.12 -15.32 -10.04
N LEU A 113 30.23 -14.94 -10.97
CA LEU A 113 29.67 -13.60 -11.04
C LEU A 113 28.82 -13.27 -9.80
N ILE A 114 27.93 -14.17 -9.40
CA ILE A 114 27.06 -14.00 -8.23
C ILE A 114 27.89 -13.93 -6.95
N ILE A 115 28.88 -14.80 -6.77
CA ILE A 115 29.76 -14.78 -5.59
C ILE A 115 30.55 -13.46 -5.53
N THR A 116 31.06 -12.99 -6.68
CA THR A 116 31.77 -11.70 -6.76
C THR A 116 30.86 -10.54 -6.37
N LYS A 117 29.64 -10.51 -6.90
CA LYS A 117 28.67 -9.46 -6.59
C LYS A 117 28.19 -9.53 -5.14
N TYR A 118 27.91 -10.72 -4.64
CA TYR A 118 27.60 -10.94 -3.23
C TYR A 118 28.65 -10.33 -2.31
N LYS A 119 29.94 -10.66 -2.53
CA LYS A 119 31.05 -10.13 -1.70
C LYS A 119 31.11 -8.61 -1.69
N HIS A 120 30.85 -7.97 -2.83
CA HIS A 120 30.83 -6.52 -2.94
C HIS A 120 29.63 -5.91 -2.19
N GLU A 121 28.43 -6.47 -2.38
CA GLU A 121 27.18 -5.98 -1.79
C GLU A 121 27.10 -6.15 -0.27
N THR A 122 27.81 -7.13 0.28
CA THR A 122 27.77 -7.44 1.72
C THR A 122 29.01 -6.96 2.48
N HIS A 123 29.93 -6.25 1.82
CA HIS A 123 31.22 -5.87 2.40
C HIS A 123 31.06 -5.01 3.67
N ASP A 124 30.27 -3.95 3.57
CA ASP A 124 30.06 -2.98 4.66
C ASP A 124 28.92 -3.37 5.59
N GLU A 125 28.28 -4.52 5.35
CA GLU A 125 27.13 -5.05 6.10
C GLU A 125 25.92 -4.11 6.21
N ILE A 126 25.85 -3.07 5.36
CA ILE A 126 24.81 -2.04 5.37
C ILE A 126 23.51 -2.46 4.62
N MET A 127 23.62 -3.44 3.73
CA MET A 127 22.52 -3.86 2.86
C MET A 127 21.50 -4.73 3.59
N ILE A 128 20.21 -4.51 3.37
CA ILE A 128 19.19 -5.44 3.88
C ILE A 128 19.34 -6.77 3.11
N PRO A 129 19.37 -7.95 3.76
CA PRO A 129 19.54 -9.23 3.06
C PRO A 129 18.55 -9.49 1.91
N SER A 130 17.29 -9.06 2.04
CA SER A 130 16.32 -9.16 0.94
C SER A 130 16.60 -8.24 -0.23
N ARG A 131 17.30 -7.12 -0.02
CA ARG A 131 17.76 -6.24 -1.10
C ARG A 131 18.94 -6.86 -1.85
N VAL A 132 19.83 -7.54 -1.13
CA VAL A 132 20.86 -8.39 -1.75
C VAL A 132 20.22 -9.48 -2.60
N GLU A 133 19.21 -10.19 -2.07
CA GLU A 133 18.44 -11.22 -2.80
C GLU A 133 17.86 -10.66 -4.10
N LYS A 134 17.18 -9.51 -4.03
CA LYS A 134 16.65 -8.81 -5.20
C LYS A 134 17.72 -8.50 -6.24
N ARG A 135 18.89 -7.99 -5.82
CA ARG A 135 19.99 -7.64 -6.74
C ARG A 135 20.56 -8.89 -7.42
N LEU A 136 20.83 -9.94 -6.66
CA LEU A 136 21.38 -11.19 -7.19
C LEU A 136 20.39 -11.92 -8.11
N MET A 137 19.12 -12.00 -7.72
CA MET A 137 18.04 -12.53 -8.57
C MET A 137 17.90 -11.73 -9.87
N SER A 138 18.00 -10.40 -9.81
CA SER A 138 17.96 -9.55 -11.00
C SER A 138 19.13 -9.82 -11.95
N ILE A 139 20.32 -10.13 -11.44
CA ILE A 139 21.48 -10.52 -12.26
C ILE A 139 21.20 -11.85 -12.95
N PHE A 140 20.70 -12.85 -12.21
CA PHE A 140 20.35 -14.16 -12.76
C PHE A 140 19.35 -14.02 -13.92
N ILE A 141 18.21 -13.37 -13.69
CA ILE A 141 17.15 -13.20 -14.69
C ILE A 141 17.68 -12.46 -15.93
N ARG A 142 18.40 -11.35 -15.75
CA ARG A 142 18.88 -10.54 -16.88
C ARG A 142 20.02 -11.19 -17.66
N ARG A 143 20.80 -12.08 -17.04
CA ARG A 143 21.89 -12.78 -17.73
C ARG A 143 21.40 -14.01 -18.48
N THR A 144 20.49 -14.75 -17.89
CA THR A 144 19.94 -15.98 -18.48
C THR A 144 18.79 -15.72 -19.44
N GLN A 145 18.12 -14.55 -19.34
CA GLN A 145 16.89 -14.21 -20.06
C GLN A 145 15.73 -15.19 -19.76
N ILE A 146 15.84 -15.97 -18.68
CA ILE A 146 14.75 -16.79 -18.17
C ILE A 146 13.80 -15.84 -17.43
N GLU A 147 12.67 -15.54 -18.06
CA GLU A 147 11.67 -14.61 -17.51
C GLU A 147 11.24 -14.99 -16.10
N ASP A 148 10.83 -16.24 -15.89
CA ASP A 148 10.40 -16.78 -14.60
C ASP A 148 10.90 -18.22 -14.41
N PRO A 149 11.94 -18.41 -13.59
CA PRO A 149 12.56 -19.73 -13.39
C PRO A 149 11.64 -20.76 -12.73
N PHE A 150 10.65 -20.32 -11.96
CA PHE A 150 9.78 -21.21 -11.19
C PHE A 150 8.40 -21.40 -11.83
N ARG A 151 8.15 -20.85 -13.03
CA ARG A 151 6.83 -20.91 -13.70
C ARG A 151 6.21 -22.31 -13.69
N LYS A 152 7.00 -23.35 -14.06
CA LYS A 152 6.52 -24.74 -14.09
C LYS A 152 6.20 -25.30 -12.69
N GLU A 153 7.03 -24.99 -11.70
CA GLU A 153 6.82 -25.44 -10.32
C GLU A 153 5.60 -24.75 -9.71
N LYS A 154 5.43 -23.43 -9.94
CA LYS A 154 4.25 -22.68 -9.51
C LYS A 154 2.96 -23.28 -10.07
N ALA A 155 2.93 -23.56 -11.38
CA ALA A 155 1.78 -24.20 -12.02
C ALA A 155 1.45 -25.57 -11.41
N ARG A 156 2.47 -26.38 -11.08
CA ARG A 156 2.27 -27.68 -10.42
C ARG A 156 1.69 -27.54 -9.02
N ARG A 157 2.17 -26.57 -8.23
CA ARG A 157 1.63 -26.28 -6.89
C ARG A 157 0.18 -25.82 -6.96
N ASN A 158 -0.13 -24.91 -7.89
CA ASN A 158 -1.50 -24.44 -8.12
C ASN A 158 -2.43 -25.59 -8.51
N GLN A 159 -1.99 -26.45 -9.42
CA GLN A 159 -2.75 -27.62 -9.86
C GLN A 159 -3.06 -28.58 -8.71
N ARG A 160 -2.07 -28.92 -7.87
CA ARG A 160 -2.28 -29.79 -6.69
C ARG A 160 -3.27 -29.18 -5.70
N ALA A 161 -3.15 -27.88 -5.42
CA ALA A 161 -4.08 -27.19 -4.53
C ALA A 161 -5.51 -27.22 -5.07
N ALA A 162 -5.69 -27.00 -6.37
CA ALA A 162 -7.00 -27.07 -7.02
C ALA A 162 -7.59 -28.48 -6.98
N GLU A 163 -6.79 -29.49 -7.27
CA GLU A 163 -7.19 -30.90 -7.16
C GLU A 163 -7.64 -31.23 -5.74
N ALA A 164 -6.92 -30.77 -4.72
CA ALA A 164 -7.29 -30.97 -3.32
C ALA A 164 -8.63 -30.31 -2.95
N LEU A 165 -8.90 -29.08 -3.43
CA LEU A 165 -10.19 -28.40 -3.25
C LEU A 165 -11.36 -29.13 -3.94
N ASP A 166 -11.09 -29.81 -5.05
CA ASP A 166 -12.08 -30.56 -5.81
C ASP A 166 -12.33 -31.97 -5.27
N LEU A 167 -11.52 -32.47 -4.33
CA LEU A 167 -11.74 -33.77 -3.71
C LEU A 167 -13.08 -33.80 -2.93
N PRO A 168 -13.97 -34.79 -3.19
CA PRO A 168 -15.23 -34.92 -2.46
C PRO A 168 -15.06 -35.01 -0.95
N ALA A 169 -13.99 -35.66 -0.50
CA ALA A 169 -13.69 -35.79 0.91
C ALA A 169 -13.26 -34.46 1.55
N PHE A 170 -12.55 -33.59 0.82
CA PHE A 170 -12.20 -32.26 1.30
C PHE A 170 -13.45 -31.38 1.41
N ARG A 171 -14.33 -31.40 0.41
CA ARG A 171 -15.63 -30.69 0.47
C ARG A 171 -16.50 -31.20 1.62
N SER A 172 -16.57 -32.52 1.78
CA SER A 172 -17.28 -33.14 2.92
C SER A 172 -16.68 -32.71 4.27
N ALA A 173 -15.35 -32.55 4.35
CA ALA A 173 -14.68 -32.06 5.54
C ALA A 173 -14.99 -30.59 5.86
N LEU A 174 -15.08 -29.74 4.83
CA LEU A 174 -15.48 -28.35 4.99
C LEU A 174 -16.94 -28.22 5.45
N ASP A 175 -17.84 -29.05 4.93
CA ASP A 175 -19.29 -28.99 5.18
C ASP A 175 -19.74 -29.80 6.41
N TYR A 176 -18.86 -30.64 7.00
CA TYR A 176 -19.22 -31.52 8.12
C TYR A 176 -19.61 -30.72 9.37
N VAL A 177 -20.81 -30.90 9.93
CA VAL A 177 -21.20 -30.23 11.18
C VAL A 177 -21.11 -31.24 12.33
N ASP A 178 -20.20 -31.01 13.28
CA ASP A 178 -20.18 -31.78 14.53
C ASP A 178 -21.18 -31.17 15.52
N PRO A 179 -22.12 -31.94 16.08
CA PRO A 179 -23.01 -31.45 17.12
C PRO A 179 -22.30 -30.82 18.33
N LYS A 180 -21.04 -31.20 18.61
CA LYS A 180 -20.21 -30.61 19.67
C LYS A 180 -19.63 -29.24 19.31
N GLU A 181 -19.53 -28.92 18.01
CA GLU A 181 -19.06 -27.61 17.56
C GLU A 181 -20.16 -26.56 17.63
N LEU A 182 -21.44 -26.97 17.65
CA LEU A 182 -22.58 -26.07 17.82
C LEU A 182 -22.66 -25.58 19.27
N ALA A 183 -22.50 -24.27 19.46
CA ALA A 183 -22.48 -23.63 20.77
C ALA A 183 -23.91 -23.36 21.24
N GLY A 184 -24.38 -24.14 22.22
CA GLY A 184 -25.62 -23.88 22.96
C GLY A 184 -26.91 -23.80 22.12
N PRO A 185 -28.06 -23.50 22.74
CA PRO A 185 -29.29 -23.25 22.00
C PRO A 185 -29.15 -21.94 21.20
N LEU A 186 -29.09 -22.05 19.87
CA LEU A 186 -29.09 -20.90 18.97
C LEU A 186 -30.54 -20.42 18.78
N ASP A 187 -30.85 -19.23 19.27
CA ASP A 187 -32.23 -18.74 19.36
C ASP A 187 -32.84 -18.28 18.01
N ASN A 188 -32.04 -18.16 16.94
CA ASN A 188 -32.53 -17.74 15.63
C ASN A 188 -31.68 -18.25 14.44
N LEU A 189 -32.30 -18.28 13.26
CA LEU A 189 -31.66 -18.72 12.00
C LEU A 189 -30.46 -17.87 11.59
N SER A 190 -30.40 -16.59 11.96
CA SER A 190 -29.28 -15.72 11.63
C SER A 190 -28.02 -16.14 12.39
N ALA A 191 -28.15 -16.45 13.68
CA ALA A 191 -27.07 -16.97 14.52
C ALA A 191 -26.53 -18.30 13.98
N ILE A 192 -27.41 -19.21 13.56
CA ILE A 192 -27.02 -20.49 12.94
C ILE A 192 -26.20 -20.25 11.66
N ARG A 193 -26.64 -19.35 10.79
CA ARG A 193 -25.91 -19.03 9.54
C ARG A 193 -24.54 -18.43 9.83
N GLN A 194 -24.45 -17.43 10.70
CA GLN A 194 -23.15 -16.83 11.04
C GLN A 194 -22.19 -17.82 11.68
N MET A 195 -22.70 -18.73 12.49
CA MET A 195 -21.89 -19.78 13.10
C MET A 195 -21.37 -20.77 12.05
N ALA A 196 -22.22 -21.21 11.11
CA ALA A 196 -21.81 -22.07 10.01
C ALA A 196 -20.74 -21.37 9.13
N ASP A 197 -20.94 -20.09 8.81
CA ASP A 197 -19.99 -19.29 8.03
C ASP A 197 -18.65 -19.13 8.76
N ALA A 198 -18.66 -18.98 10.10
CA ALA A 198 -17.44 -18.93 10.91
C ALA A 198 -16.68 -20.26 10.89
N ILE A 199 -17.38 -21.38 11.07
CA ILE A 199 -16.78 -22.72 11.04
C ILE A 199 -16.15 -22.98 9.67
N GLN A 200 -16.88 -22.71 8.59
CA GLN A 200 -16.39 -22.89 7.23
C GLN A 200 -15.16 -22.02 6.96
N LEU A 201 -15.20 -20.73 7.35
CA LEU A 201 -14.07 -19.82 7.21
C LEU A 201 -12.84 -20.32 7.98
N SER A 202 -13.02 -20.74 9.24
CA SER A 202 -11.94 -21.28 10.05
C SER A 202 -11.28 -22.49 9.39
N ARG A 203 -12.07 -23.40 8.81
CA ARG A 203 -11.55 -24.59 8.13
C ARG A 203 -10.80 -24.25 6.86
N LEU A 204 -11.32 -23.31 6.05
CA LEU A 204 -10.63 -22.81 4.86
C LEU A 204 -9.29 -22.16 5.22
N LEU A 205 -9.25 -21.34 6.27
CA LEU A 205 -8.01 -20.74 6.77
C LEU A 205 -7.03 -21.80 7.29
N CYS A 206 -7.51 -22.80 8.02
CA CYS A 206 -6.69 -23.93 8.47
C CYS A 206 -6.08 -24.68 7.30
N ALA A 207 -6.83 -24.89 6.21
CA ALA A 207 -6.32 -25.54 5.02
C ALA A 207 -5.32 -24.64 4.26
N ALA A 208 -5.57 -23.33 4.22
CA ALA A 208 -4.70 -22.35 3.57
C ALA A 208 -3.30 -22.23 4.21
N THR A 209 -3.07 -22.75 5.42
CA THR A 209 -1.75 -22.75 6.06
C THR A 209 -1.00 -24.08 5.89
N ARG A 210 -1.60 -25.09 5.25
CA ARG A 210 -1.04 -26.44 5.10
C ARG A 210 -0.27 -26.62 3.81
N LYS A 211 1.03 -26.37 3.87
CA LYS A 211 1.96 -26.57 2.74
C LYS A 211 1.87 -27.95 2.08
N ALA A 212 1.57 -29.00 2.85
CA ALA A 212 1.42 -30.38 2.35
C ALA A 212 0.30 -30.56 1.32
N ILE A 213 -0.62 -29.60 1.18
CA ILE A 213 -1.67 -29.63 0.16
C ILE A 213 -1.09 -29.37 -1.25
N TRP A 214 -0.09 -28.50 -1.37
CA TRP A 214 0.46 -28.08 -2.68
C TRP A 214 1.93 -28.44 -2.90
N LEU A 215 2.68 -28.67 -1.83
CA LEU A 215 4.03 -29.23 -1.91
C LEU A 215 3.95 -30.74 -2.16
N PRO A 216 4.96 -31.33 -2.84
CA PRO A 216 5.03 -32.76 -2.98
C PRO A 216 5.10 -33.41 -1.59
N PRO A 217 4.41 -34.54 -1.36
CA PRO A 217 4.41 -35.17 -0.05
C PRO A 217 5.81 -35.74 0.25
N GLU A 218 6.40 -35.31 1.37
CA GLU A 218 7.54 -36.01 2.00
C GLU A 218 7.00 -37.22 2.80
N GLY A 219 6.29 -38.16 2.16
CA GLY A 219 5.67 -39.29 2.86
C GLY A 219 4.40 -39.85 2.19
N PRO A 220 3.67 -40.77 2.85
CA PRO A 220 2.41 -41.28 2.32
C PRO A 220 1.40 -40.14 2.16
N SER A 221 0.70 -40.14 1.03
CA SER A 221 -0.34 -39.16 0.64
C SER A 221 -1.30 -38.90 1.81
N LEU A 222 -1.53 -37.62 2.14
CA LEU A 222 -2.52 -37.18 3.13
C LEU A 222 -3.86 -37.89 2.85
N LEU A 223 -4.24 -38.80 3.74
CA LEU A 223 -5.52 -39.50 3.60
C LEU A 223 -6.65 -38.51 3.90
N PRO A 224 -7.82 -38.66 3.27
CA PRO A 224 -8.95 -37.75 3.48
C PRO A 224 -9.46 -37.65 4.94
N LEU A 225 -9.12 -38.61 5.81
CA LEU A 225 -9.37 -38.55 7.26
C LEU A 225 -8.45 -37.56 8.00
N ASP A 226 -7.23 -37.33 7.51
CA ASP A 226 -6.31 -36.33 8.08
C ASP A 226 -6.78 -34.91 7.77
N ALA A 227 -7.37 -34.68 6.60
CA ALA A 227 -7.89 -33.38 6.18
C ALA A 227 -8.98 -32.85 7.13
N VAL A 228 -9.90 -33.71 7.60
CA VAL A 228 -10.96 -33.35 8.55
C VAL A 228 -10.37 -32.96 9.90
N ALA A 229 -9.46 -33.77 10.46
CA ALA A 229 -8.84 -33.48 11.74
C ALA A 229 -7.97 -32.20 11.70
N LEU A 230 -7.31 -31.94 10.56
CA LEU A 230 -6.48 -30.76 10.34
C LEU A 230 -7.28 -29.47 10.19
N CYS A 231 -8.44 -29.52 9.53
CA CYS A 231 -9.31 -28.35 9.34
C CYS A 231 -10.05 -27.94 10.64
N ARG A 232 -10.18 -28.87 11.61
CA ARG A 232 -10.93 -28.67 12.85
C ARG A 232 -10.08 -28.20 14.04
N GLN A 233 -8.79 -27.94 13.82
CA GLN A 233 -7.95 -27.38 14.87
C GLN A 233 -8.37 -25.93 15.15
N PRO A 234 -8.55 -25.54 16.42
CA PRO A 234 -8.94 -24.18 16.74
C PRO A 234 -7.80 -23.23 16.34
N PRO A 235 -8.12 -22.08 15.73
CA PRO A 235 -7.13 -21.06 15.42
C PRO A 235 -6.50 -20.52 16.71
N THR A 236 -5.23 -20.17 16.65
CA THR A 236 -4.46 -19.55 17.73
C THR A 236 -4.04 -18.13 17.36
N GLY A 237 -3.47 -17.40 18.32
CA GLY A 237 -2.95 -16.04 18.11
C GLY A 237 -3.87 -14.94 18.62
N SER A 238 -3.31 -13.74 18.76
CA SER A 238 -3.99 -12.56 19.33
C SER A 238 -5.10 -12.00 18.44
N GLY A 239 -5.11 -12.35 17.16
CA GLY A 239 -5.98 -11.76 16.16
C GLY A 239 -7.23 -12.56 15.81
N VAL A 240 -7.43 -13.74 16.40
CA VAL A 240 -8.57 -14.62 16.06
C VAL A 240 -9.89 -13.89 16.27
N GLU A 241 -10.19 -13.44 17.48
CA GLU A 241 -11.46 -12.77 17.77
C GLU A 241 -11.63 -11.50 16.91
N ALA A 242 -10.58 -10.68 16.79
CA ALA A 242 -10.60 -9.47 16.00
C ALA A 242 -10.90 -9.74 14.52
N PHE A 243 -10.33 -10.79 13.93
CA PHE A 243 -10.52 -11.14 12.53
C PHE A 243 -11.94 -11.63 12.24
N PHE A 244 -12.47 -12.55 13.06
CA PHE A 244 -13.82 -13.08 12.89
C PHE A 244 -14.88 -11.99 13.12
N ASN A 245 -14.70 -11.13 14.12
CA ASN A 245 -15.56 -9.96 14.33
C ASN A 245 -15.49 -8.99 13.14
N PHE A 246 -14.30 -8.73 12.60
CA PHE A 246 -14.10 -7.85 11.45
C PHE A 246 -14.85 -8.33 10.19
N VAL A 247 -14.83 -9.63 9.91
CA VAL A 247 -15.56 -10.24 8.79
C VAL A 247 -17.03 -10.59 9.12
N GLY A 248 -17.53 -10.16 10.29
CA GLY A 248 -18.95 -10.26 10.64
C GLY A 248 -19.46 -11.69 10.85
N VAL A 249 -18.61 -12.58 11.36
CA VAL A 249 -18.98 -13.97 11.71
C VAL A 249 -18.50 -14.31 13.12
N ARG A 250 -19.23 -15.18 13.83
CA ARG A 250 -18.89 -15.57 15.20
C ARG A 250 -18.89 -17.09 15.36
N PRO A 251 -17.77 -17.68 15.81
CA PRO A 251 -17.72 -19.12 16.06
C PRO A 251 -18.38 -19.53 17.38
N ASP A 252 -18.70 -18.58 18.27
CA ASP A 252 -19.18 -18.82 19.64
C ASP A 252 -20.71 -18.89 19.79
N GLY A 253 -21.47 -18.76 18.69
CA GLY A 253 -22.94 -18.87 18.70
C GLY A 253 -23.69 -17.74 19.42
N THR A 254 -23.01 -16.66 19.76
CA THR A 254 -23.61 -15.49 20.42
C THR A 254 -24.41 -14.62 19.44
N ALA A 255 -24.92 -13.46 19.91
CA ALA A 255 -25.78 -12.59 19.12
C ALA A 255 -25.15 -12.24 17.74
N PRO A 256 -25.93 -12.32 16.65
CA PRO A 256 -25.42 -12.08 15.30
C PRO A 256 -24.80 -10.68 15.17
N LEU A 257 -23.64 -10.58 14.51
CA LEU A 257 -23.04 -9.29 14.18
C LEU A 257 -23.74 -8.68 12.95
N PRO A 258 -23.86 -7.34 12.87
CA PRO A 258 -24.23 -6.67 11.64
C PRO A 258 -23.21 -7.00 10.53
N ARG A 259 -23.70 -7.46 9.38
CA ARG A 259 -22.85 -7.68 8.19
C ARG A 259 -22.67 -6.37 7.44
N GLU A 260 -21.67 -5.61 7.85
CA GLU A 260 -21.23 -4.43 7.11
C GLU A 260 -20.26 -4.85 5.99
N PRO A 261 -20.51 -4.46 4.73
CA PRO A 261 -19.54 -4.65 3.66
C PRO A 261 -18.20 -4.01 4.04
N ARG A 262 -17.13 -4.79 3.97
CA ARG A 262 -15.75 -4.36 4.25
C ARG A 262 -14.95 -4.46 2.97
N LYS A 263 -13.99 -3.56 2.81
CA LYS A 263 -12.94 -3.61 1.78
C LYS A 263 -11.69 -4.23 2.41
N ILE A 264 -11.14 -5.26 1.79
CA ILE A 264 -10.01 -6.03 2.32
C ILE A 264 -8.90 -6.03 1.27
N LEU A 265 -7.67 -5.67 1.66
CA LEU A 265 -6.48 -5.85 0.82
C LEU A 265 -5.82 -7.17 1.20
N TRP A 266 -5.82 -8.16 0.32
CA TRP A 266 -5.25 -9.48 0.56
C TRP A 266 -3.91 -9.63 -0.16
N LEU A 267 -2.82 -9.73 0.60
CA LEU A 267 -1.47 -9.89 0.08
C LEU A 267 -1.17 -11.37 -0.17
N MET A 268 -1.13 -11.78 -1.43
CA MET A 268 -0.78 -13.15 -1.79
C MET A 268 0.68 -13.45 -1.48
N ASP A 269 1.00 -14.71 -1.19
CA ASP A 269 2.38 -15.14 -0.92
C ASP A 269 2.86 -16.20 -1.92
N GLU A 270 2.69 -17.49 -1.62
CA GLU A 270 3.26 -18.59 -2.41
C GLU A 270 2.29 -19.16 -3.46
N ALA A 271 2.84 -19.72 -4.55
CA ALA A 271 2.09 -20.59 -5.45
C ALA A 271 1.61 -21.86 -4.74
N GLY A 272 0.43 -22.32 -5.10
CA GLY A 272 -0.34 -23.33 -4.36
C GLY A 272 -1.14 -22.73 -3.22
N GLU A 273 -0.51 -21.97 -2.32
CA GLU A 273 -1.20 -21.26 -1.23
C GLU A 273 -2.27 -20.29 -1.77
N VAL A 274 -1.93 -19.54 -2.81
CA VAL A 274 -2.84 -18.60 -3.48
C VAL A 274 -4.16 -19.23 -3.93
N VAL A 275 -4.19 -20.52 -4.27
CA VAL A 275 -5.43 -21.21 -4.68
C VAL A 275 -6.37 -21.41 -3.49
N MET A 276 -5.79 -21.72 -2.32
CA MET A 276 -6.55 -21.83 -1.06
C MET A 276 -7.03 -20.47 -0.58
N ASP A 277 -6.18 -19.44 -0.71
CA ASP A 277 -6.54 -18.06 -0.41
C ASP A 277 -7.71 -17.59 -1.28
N LEU A 278 -7.73 -17.92 -2.58
CA LEU A 278 -8.85 -17.58 -3.46
C LEU A 278 -10.15 -18.28 -3.05
N ALA A 279 -10.10 -19.46 -2.45
CA ALA A 279 -11.27 -20.11 -1.87
C ALA A 279 -11.78 -19.35 -0.63
N VAL A 280 -10.86 -18.90 0.25
CA VAL A 280 -11.20 -18.02 1.40
C VAL A 280 -11.81 -16.72 0.91
N ILE A 281 -11.20 -16.07 -0.08
CA ILE A 281 -11.66 -14.80 -0.65
C ILE A 281 -13.06 -14.93 -1.25
N ARG A 282 -13.35 -16.04 -1.95
CA ARG A 282 -14.71 -16.31 -2.47
C ARG A 282 -15.73 -16.47 -1.34
N HIS A 283 -15.36 -17.08 -0.22
CA HIS A 283 -16.20 -17.15 0.98
C HIS A 283 -16.46 -15.74 1.54
N LEU A 284 -15.43 -14.91 1.69
CA LEU A 284 -15.56 -13.53 2.15
C LEU A 284 -16.42 -12.66 1.23
N VAL A 285 -16.31 -12.84 -0.09
CA VAL A 285 -17.19 -12.19 -1.07
C VAL A 285 -18.63 -12.66 -0.92
N GLY A 286 -18.85 -13.95 -0.65
CA GLY A 286 -20.17 -14.49 -0.31
C GLY A 286 -20.80 -13.88 0.95
N LEU A 287 -19.97 -13.41 1.89
CA LEU A 287 -20.41 -12.65 3.06
C LEU A 287 -20.72 -11.17 2.77
N GLY A 288 -20.48 -10.69 1.55
CA GLY A 288 -20.73 -9.32 1.10
C GLY A 288 -19.52 -8.39 1.17
N HIS A 289 -18.31 -8.93 1.37
CA HIS A 289 -17.09 -8.14 1.37
C HIS A 289 -16.53 -7.94 -0.05
N LYS A 290 -15.75 -6.87 -0.22
CA LYS A 290 -15.00 -6.59 -1.45
C LYS A 290 -13.51 -6.81 -1.17
N VAL A 291 -12.84 -7.58 -2.03
CA VAL A 291 -11.44 -7.97 -1.81
C VAL A 291 -10.58 -7.48 -2.97
N ILE A 292 -9.49 -6.79 -2.63
CA ILE A 292 -8.42 -6.41 -3.54
C ILE A 292 -7.29 -7.42 -3.33
N VAL A 293 -7.02 -8.24 -4.32
CA VAL A 293 -5.98 -9.27 -4.32
C VAL A 293 -4.69 -8.69 -4.88
N VAL A 294 -3.61 -8.81 -4.13
CA VAL A 294 -2.31 -8.27 -4.51
C VAL A 294 -1.34 -9.39 -4.84
N PHE A 295 -0.80 -9.34 -6.05
CA PHE A 295 0.28 -10.21 -6.51
C PHE A 295 1.60 -9.44 -6.61
N LYS A 296 2.71 -10.17 -6.68
CA LYS A 296 4.00 -9.58 -7.03
C LYS A 296 4.02 -9.06 -8.46
N GLY A 297 4.68 -7.92 -8.68
CA GLY A 297 4.87 -7.36 -10.01
C GLY A 297 5.82 -8.18 -10.89
N GLY A 298 6.75 -8.92 -10.28
CA GLY A 298 7.59 -9.85 -11.01
C GLY A 298 8.13 -11.00 -10.18
N PRO A 299 8.91 -11.90 -10.82
CA PRO A 299 9.26 -13.20 -10.26
C PRO A 299 10.25 -13.10 -9.11
N ILE A 300 9.91 -13.82 -8.04
CA ILE A 300 10.76 -14.05 -6.87
C ILE A 300 10.46 -15.46 -6.35
N PHE A 301 11.31 -16.41 -6.74
CA PHE A 301 11.14 -17.84 -6.42
C PHE A 301 9.72 -18.32 -6.71
N THR A 302 9.05 -18.90 -5.72
CA THR A 302 7.72 -19.49 -5.86
C THR A 302 6.58 -18.55 -5.46
N LYS A 303 6.85 -17.26 -5.25
CA LYS A 303 5.80 -16.27 -4.96
C LYS A 303 4.85 -16.13 -6.16
N ALA A 304 3.58 -15.93 -5.87
CA ALA A 304 2.56 -15.69 -6.87
C ALA A 304 2.73 -14.30 -7.49
N VAL A 305 2.84 -14.25 -8.82
CA VAL A 305 3.01 -12.99 -9.57
C VAL A 305 1.78 -12.64 -10.39
N TYR A 306 1.65 -11.37 -10.76
CA TYR A 306 0.51 -10.86 -11.53
C TYR A 306 0.33 -11.57 -12.88
N ALA A 307 1.44 -11.95 -13.53
CA ALA A 307 1.40 -12.75 -14.76
C ALA A 307 0.80 -14.15 -14.53
N ASP A 308 1.11 -14.81 -13.40
CA ASP A 308 0.52 -16.12 -13.07
C ASP A 308 -1.00 -16.03 -13.00
N ALA A 309 -1.52 -14.98 -12.36
CA ALA A 309 -2.97 -14.76 -12.22
C ALA A 309 -3.71 -14.69 -13.57
N ARG A 310 -3.00 -14.28 -14.64
CA ARG A 310 -3.54 -14.15 -16.01
C ARG A 310 -3.27 -15.36 -16.90
N GLU A 311 -2.17 -16.06 -16.68
CA GLU A 311 -1.68 -17.10 -17.58
C GLU A 311 -1.96 -18.51 -17.06
N ASP A 312 -1.84 -18.72 -15.74
CA ASP A 312 -2.07 -20.02 -15.12
C ASP A 312 -3.56 -20.42 -15.23
N PRO A 313 -3.88 -21.58 -15.85
CA PRO A 313 -5.28 -22.00 -16.05
C PRO A 313 -6.08 -22.14 -14.76
N VAL A 314 -5.44 -22.57 -13.66
CA VAL A 314 -6.09 -22.72 -12.35
C VAL A 314 -6.43 -21.35 -11.79
N LEU A 315 -5.48 -20.42 -11.79
CA LEU A 315 -5.70 -19.07 -11.27
C LEU A 315 -6.70 -18.29 -12.11
N ARG A 316 -6.64 -18.40 -13.45
CA ARG A 316 -7.64 -17.80 -14.35
C ARG A 316 -9.05 -18.27 -14.05
N LYS A 317 -9.24 -19.58 -13.81
CA LYS A 317 -10.53 -20.14 -13.41
C LYS A 317 -10.96 -19.61 -12.04
N ALA A 318 -10.04 -19.60 -11.08
CA ALA A 318 -10.30 -19.13 -9.72
C ALA A 318 -10.55 -17.62 -9.63
N LEU A 319 -10.07 -16.81 -10.57
CA LEU A 319 -10.27 -15.36 -10.69
C LEU A 319 -11.31 -14.98 -11.76
N ALA A 320 -12.06 -15.94 -12.31
CA ALA A 320 -13.11 -15.65 -13.26
C ALA A 320 -14.14 -14.68 -12.64
N GLY A 321 -14.37 -13.55 -13.33
CA GLY A 321 -15.23 -12.46 -12.87
C GLY A 321 -14.54 -11.38 -12.01
N ALA A 322 -13.21 -11.42 -11.85
CA ALA A 322 -12.44 -10.37 -11.19
C ALA A 322 -12.07 -9.22 -12.16
N LEU A 323 -11.89 -8.01 -11.61
CA LEU A 323 -11.38 -6.84 -12.35
C LEU A 323 -9.86 -6.75 -12.20
N PHE A 324 -9.13 -6.86 -13.30
CA PHE A 324 -7.68 -6.68 -13.33
C PHE A 324 -7.33 -5.20 -13.56
N ILE A 325 -6.51 -4.64 -12.67
CA ILE A 325 -5.96 -3.29 -12.80
C ILE A 325 -4.49 -3.45 -13.18
N GLU A 326 -4.13 -3.04 -14.39
CA GLU A 326 -2.77 -3.15 -14.93
C GLU A 326 -1.92 -1.91 -14.66
N ASP A 327 -2.56 -0.76 -14.44
CA ASP A 327 -1.88 0.51 -14.22
C ASP A 327 -1.35 0.58 -12.77
N ASP A 328 -0.05 0.82 -12.63
CA ASP A 328 0.66 0.96 -11.36
C ASP A 328 0.56 2.38 -10.77
N GLU A 329 0.01 3.34 -11.52
CA GLU A 329 -0.11 4.76 -11.16
C GLU A 329 -1.58 5.27 -11.10
N VAL A 330 -2.57 4.36 -10.97
CA VAL A 330 -4.01 4.67 -10.97
C VAL A 330 -4.37 5.81 -10.02
N SER A 331 -5.03 6.84 -10.55
CA SER A 331 -5.49 8.01 -9.78
C SER A 331 -6.46 7.62 -8.66
N LYS A 332 -6.56 8.44 -7.60
CA LYS A 332 -7.54 8.21 -6.53
C LYS A 332 -8.97 8.10 -7.10
N ASN A 333 -9.36 9.00 -8.00
CA ASN A 333 -10.70 9.00 -8.59
C ASN A 333 -11.00 7.70 -9.35
N ASP A 334 -10.05 7.22 -10.13
CA ASP A 334 -10.23 6.00 -10.93
C ASP A 334 -10.27 4.77 -10.03
N LEU A 335 -9.39 4.68 -9.03
CA LEU A 335 -9.44 3.61 -8.03
C LEU A 335 -10.80 3.59 -7.32
N LEU A 336 -11.34 4.75 -6.96
CA LEU A 336 -12.66 4.83 -6.33
C LEU A 336 -13.79 4.41 -7.25
N ARG A 337 -13.74 4.81 -8.53
CA ARG A 337 -14.70 4.35 -9.53
C ARG A 337 -14.66 2.83 -9.65
N MET A 338 -13.47 2.23 -9.66
CA MET A 338 -13.28 0.78 -9.67
C MET A 338 -13.80 0.13 -8.38
N LEU A 339 -13.55 0.72 -7.21
CA LEU A 339 -14.06 0.19 -5.93
C LEU A 339 -15.58 0.29 -5.80
N ARG A 340 -16.22 1.28 -6.44
CA ARG A 340 -17.68 1.43 -6.50
C ARG A 340 -18.36 0.56 -7.56
N SER A 341 -17.59 -0.06 -8.46
CA SER A 341 -18.13 -0.96 -9.47
C SER A 341 -18.75 -2.23 -8.88
N ASP A 342 -19.47 -2.99 -9.71
CA ASP A 342 -20.09 -4.25 -9.30
C ASP A 342 -19.09 -5.41 -9.09
N TYR A 343 -17.80 -5.19 -9.38
CA TYR A 343 -16.76 -6.20 -9.16
C TYR A 343 -16.44 -6.34 -7.67
N ASN A 344 -16.61 -7.54 -7.13
CA ASN A 344 -16.29 -7.84 -5.74
C ASN A 344 -14.83 -8.29 -5.51
N ILE A 345 -14.15 -8.70 -6.59
CA ILE A 345 -12.72 -9.05 -6.57
C ILE A 345 -11.99 -8.14 -7.55
N LEU A 346 -11.00 -7.42 -7.05
CA LEU A 346 -10.08 -6.61 -7.84
C LEU A 346 -8.69 -7.23 -7.74
N VAL A 347 -7.91 -7.22 -8.82
CA VAL A 347 -6.56 -7.81 -8.86
C VAL A 347 -5.56 -6.72 -9.23
N ILE A 348 -4.56 -6.52 -8.38
CA ILE A 348 -3.50 -5.53 -8.58
C ILE A 348 -2.11 -6.16 -8.39
N SER A 349 -1.10 -5.46 -8.89
CA SER A 349 0.31 -5.73 -8.63
C SER A 349 0.82 -4.84 -7.50
N ASP A 350 1.70 -5.36 -6.64
CA ASP A 350 2.46 -4.50 -5.71
C ASP A 350 3.59 -3.71 -6.41
N GLY A 351 3.83 -3.97 -7.71
CA GLY A 351 4.85 -3.30 -8.53
C GLY A 351 6.27 -3.82 -8.30
N THR A 352 6.47 -4.83 -7.45
CA THR A 352 7.80 -5.26 -7.02
C THR A 352 8.12 -6.71 -7.39
N SER A 353 9.42 -6.98 -7.57
CA SER A 353 9.98 -8.33 -7.67
C SER A 353 10.84 -8.65 -6.45
N GLU A 354 10.37 -8.23 -5.26
CA GLU A 354 11.07 -8.45 -3.99
C GLU A 354 10.10 -8.76 -2.85
N ARG A 355 10.66 -9.16 -1.70
CA ARG A 355 9.88 -9.30 -0.46
C ARG A 355 9.22 -7.97 -0.10
N LEU A 356 8.04 -8.01 0.51
CA LEU A 356 7.23 -6.81 0.80
C LEU A 356 8.08 -5.64 1.31
N ASN A 357 8.00 -4.53 0.58
CA ASN A 357 8.75 -3.31 0.82
C ASN A 357 7.87 -2.10 0.47
N LEU A 358 7.19 -1.54 1.47
CA LEU A 358 6.22 -0.46 1.30
C LEU A 358 6.82 0.84 0.75
N ILE A 359 8.15 0.96 0.67
CA ILE A 359 8.82 2.11 0.04
C ILE A 359 8.87 1.94 -1.48
N LEU A 360 8.89 0.71 -2.00
CA LEU A 360 9.10 0.43 -3.41
C LEU A 360 7.84 -0.05 -4.12
N THR A 361 6.71 -0.14 -3.42
CA THR A 361 5.44 -0.58 -4.01
C THR A 361 4.87 0.44 -4.99
N SER A 362 4.06 -0.03 -5.92
CA SER A 362 3.30 0.80 -6.85
C SER A 362 2.39 1.81 -6.13
N THR A 363 2.07 2.89 -6.83
CA THR A 363 1.12 3.91 -6.36
C THR A 363 -0.26 3.32 -6.18
N THR A 364 -0.70 2.49 -7.13
CA THR A 364 -1.97 1.78 -7.08
C THR A 364 -2.07 0.94 -5.81
N PHE A 365 -1.00 0.21 -5.44
CA PHE A 365 -0.94 -0.52 -4.18
C PHE A 365 -1.05 0.39 -2.95
N ALA A 366 -0.26 1.46 -2.89
CA ALA A 366 -0.26 2.37 -1.75
C ALA A 366 -1.63 3.04 -1.54
N ARG A 367 -2.31 3.43 -2.63
CA ARG A 367 -3.68 3.95 -2.59
C ARG A 367 -4.67 2.87 -2.17
N ALA A 368 -4.59 1.67 -2.73
CA ALA A 368 -5.45 0.55 -2.32
C ALA A 368 -5.33 0.27 -0.82
N PHE A 369 -4.11 0.28 -0.27
CA PHE A 369 -3.87 0.14 1.16
C PHE A 369 -4.56 1.23 1.98
N LYS A 370 -4.49 2.50 1.56
CA LYS A 370 -5.20 3.60 2.23
C LYS A 370 -6.73 3.41 2.24
N GLU A 371 -7.28 2.90 1.13
CA GLU A 371 -8.72 2.87 0.89
C GLU A 371 -9.46 1.67 1.51
N VAL A 372 -8.75 0.60 1.88
CA VAL A 372 -9.36 -0.58 2.50
C VAL A 372 -9.68 -0.37 3.98
N ASN A 373 -10.46 -1.28 4.57
CA ASN A 373 -10.74 -1.30 6.01
C ASN A 373 -9.68 -2.10 6.78
N ALA A 374 -9.12 -3.14 6.16
CA ALA A 374 -8.02 -3.92 6.72
C ALA A 374 -7.14 -4.52 5.63
N VAL A 375 -5.92 -4.89 6.01
CA VAL A 375 -4.96 -5.60 5.18
C VAL A 375 -4.73 -6.98 5.79
N VAL A 376 -4.88 -8.03 4.97
CA VAL A 376 -4.56 -9.40 5.34
C VAL A 376 -3.28 -9.81 4.64
N CYS A 377 -2.27 -10.18 5.40
CA CYS A 377 -0.99 -10.65 4.90
C CYS A 377 -0.75 -12.11 5.26
N ARG A 378 0.12 -12.76 4.47
CA ARG A 378 0.29 -14.22 4.49
C ARG A 378 1.73 -14.61 4.81
N GLY A 379 1.88 -15.61 5.67
CA GLY A 379 3.16 -16.24 5.97
C GLY A 379 4.15 -15.42 6.81
N GLU A 380 5.23 -16.08 7.22
CA GLU A 380 6.26 -15.56 8.13
C GLU A 380 7.06 -14.38 7.52
N GLU A 381 7.23 -14.34 6.20
CA GLU A 381 8.01 -13.28 5.57
C GLU A 381 7.30 -11.93 5.63
N GLN A 382 5.98 -11.92 5.39
CA GLN A 382 5.17 -10.71 5.48
C GLN A 382 4.92 -10.33 6.94
N HIS A 383 4.74 -11.33 7.82
CA HIS A 383 4.72 -11.13 9.28
C HIS A 383 5.94 -10.32 9.74
N ARG A 384 7.15 -10.74 9.36
CA ARG A 384 8.39 -10.04 9.77
C ARG A 384 8.47 -8.58 9.30
N ARG A 385 7.77 -8.21 8.22
CA ARG A 385 7.76 -6.83 7.69
C ARG A 385 6.73 -5.92 8.35
N LEU A 386 5.67 -6.50 8.91
CA LEU A 386 4.50 -5.74 9.41
C LEU A 386 4.33 -5.88 10.94
N PHE A 387 4.71 -7.01 11.52
CA PHE A 387 4.50 -7.34 12.93
C PHE A 387 5.80 -7.31 13.73
N ALA A 388 6.91 -7.81 13.17
CA ALA A 388 8.23 -7.78 13.84
C ALA A 388 8.94 -6.41 13.73
N THR A 389 8.16 -5.32 13.77
CA THR A 389 8.65 -3.94 13.68
C THR A 389 7.89 -3.01 14.63
N ARG A 390 8.58 -1.96 15.09
CA ARG A 390 8.01 -0.87 15.90
C ARG A 390 6.96 -0.03 15.18
N PHE A 391 6.99 0.03 13.86
CA PHE A 391 6.10 0.93 13.11
C PHE A 391 4.63 0.56 13.28
N GLN A 392 3.78 1.58 13.38
CA GLN A 392 2.34 1.45 13.35
C GLN A 392 1.81 1.75 11.94
N PHE A 393 0.58 1.35 11.63
CA PHE A 393 0.03 1.40 10.28
C PHE A 393 -1.29 2.17 10.24
N THR A 394 -1.66 2.63 9.05
CA THR A 394 -2.88 3.41 8.83
C THR A 394 -4.15 2.57 8.81
N GLN A 395 -4.02 1.26 8.56
CA GLN A 395 -5.11 0.29 8.56
C GLN A 395 -4.88 -0.83 9.57
N ASP A 396 -5.96 -1.51 9.93
CA ASP A 396 -5.92 -2.74 10.70
C ASP A 396 -5.21 -3.82 9.89
N LEU A 397 -4.25 -4.51 10.51
CA LEU A 397 -3.50 -5.58 9.87
C LEU A 397 -3.81 -6.93 10.52
N PHE A 398 -4.01 -7.94 9.69
CA PHE A 398 -4.07 -9.33 10.08
C PHE A 398 -2.97 -10.11 9.38
N ASN A 399 -2.21 -10.91 10.11
CA ASN A 399 -1.34 -11.92 9.52
C ASN A 399 -1.96 -13.30 9.73
N ILE A 400 -1.99 -14.09 8.67
CA ILE A 400 -2.44 -15.48 8.72
C ILE A 400 -1.28 -16.37 8.31
N ASP A 401 -0.83 -17.20 9.25
CA ASP A 401 0.27 -18.12 9.03
C ASP A 401 0.13 -19.41 9.85
N ALA A 402 1.15 -20.27 9.76
CA ALA A 402 1.25 -21.47 10.56
C ALA A 402 2.21 -21.23 11.74
N ASP A 403 1.81 -21.65 12.95
CA ASP A 403 2.71 -21.70 14.09
C ASP A 403 3.77 -22.81 13.95
N GLU A 404 4.67 -22.91 14.93
CA GLU A 404 5.76 -23.91 14.94
C GLU A 404 5.25 -25.37 14.91
N ASN A 405 4.00 -25.60 15.33
CA ASN A 405 3.34 -26.90 15.30
C ASN A 405 2.46 -27.08 14.05
N GLY A 406 2.52 -26.14 13.10
CA GLY A 406 1.73 -26.13 11.89
C GLY A 406 0.26 -25.72 12.09
N LYS A 407 -0.16 -25.24 13.27
CA LYS A 407 -1.54 -24.80 13.52
C LYS A 407 -1.77 -23.43 12.92
N LEU A 408 -3.02 -23.16 12.54
CA LEU A 408 -3.44 -21.82 12.09
C LEU A 408 -3.21 -20.80 13.22
N ARG A 409 -2.38 -19.79 12.93
CA ARG A 409 -2.17 -18.63 13.78
C ARG A 409 -2.66 -17.38 13.05
N ILE A 410 -3.43 -16.56 13.76
CA ILE A 410 -3.90 -15.26 13.30
C ILE A 410 -3.39 -14.20 14.28
N GLU A 411 -2.57 -13.28 13.79
CA GLU A 411 -2.10 -12.14 14.57
C GLU A 411 -2.75 -10.85 14.09
N TYR A 412 -2.96 -9.93 15.02
CA TYR A 412 -3.63 -8.67 14.78
C TYR A 412 -2.77 -7.51 15.25
N LYS A 413 -2.64 -6.50 14.38
CA LYS A 413 -2.02 -5.22 14.70
C LYS A 413 -3.03 -4.12 14.37
N PRO A 414 -3.59 -3.44 15.38
CA PRO A 414 -4.60 -2.41 15.14
C PRO A 414 -4.00 -1.22 14.39
N ARG A 415 -4.85 -0.52 13.64
CA ARG A 415 -4.49 0.80 13.09
C ARG A 415 -4.11 1.76 14.21
N HIS A 416 -3.21 2.69 13.91
CA HIS A 416 -2.83 3.72 14.88
C HIS A 416 -4.05 4.58 15.27
N PRO A 417 -4.29 4.83 16.57
CA PRO A 417 -5.50 5.53 17.04
C PRO A 417 -5.61 6.98 16.58
N GLU A 418 -4.48 7.64 16.30
CA GLU A 418 -4.45 9.03 15.81
C GLU A 418 -4.67 9.15 14.29
N VAL A 419 -4.80 8.03 13.57
CA VAL A 419 -5.09 8.07 12.13
C VAL A 419 -6.52 8.55 11.92
N ILE A 420 -6.64 9.78 11.44
CA ILE A 420 -7.91 10.36 11.00
C ILE A 420 -8.16 9.90 9.56
N LYS A 421 -9.25 9.17 9.34
CA LYS A 421 -9.69 8.75 8.01
C LYS A 421 -10.91 9.56 7.61
N PHE A 422 -10.77 10.39 6.58
CA PHE A 422 -11.91 11.03 5.93
C PHE A 422 -12.58 10.02 5.00
N SER A 423 -13.85 9.71 5.24
CA SER A 423 -14.61 8.91 4.29
C SER A 423 -14.95 9.75 3.05
N HIS A 424 -15.27 9.08 1.95
CA HIS A 424 -15.73 9.78 0.75
C HIS A 424 -17.00 10.58 0.99
N ALA A 425 -17.91 10.05 1.81
CA ALA A 425 -19.12 10.76 2.17
C ALA A 425 -18.78 12.05 2.94
N ASP A 426 -17.74 12.03 3.79
CA ASP A 426 -17.27 13.23 4.50
C ASP A 426 -16.69 14.25 3.52
N LEU A 427 -15.85 13.82 2.58
CA LEU A 427 -15.26 14.70 1.57
C LEU A 427 -16.31 15.27 0.61
N GLU A 428 -17.28 14.46 0.18
CA GLU A 428 -18.41 14.87 -0.66
C GLU A 428 -19.33 15.84 0.09
N ALA A 429 -19.63 15.59 1.36
CA ALA A 429 -20.42 16.49 2.19
C ALA A 429 -19.71 17.84 2.41
N LYS A 430 -18.39 17.83 2.63
CA LYS A 430 -17.58 19.05 2.71
C LYS A 430 -17.59 19.81 1.38
N ALA A 431 -17.42 19.12 0.26
CA ALA A 431 -17.53 19.72 -1.06
C ALA A 431 -18.91 20.35 -1.28
N GLN A 432 -19.98 19.63 -0.93
CA GLN A 432 -21.36 20.11 -1.07
C GLN A 432 -21.61 21.35 -0.20
N ALA A 433 -21.11 21.40 1.03
CA ALA A 433 -21.23 22.58 1.88
C ALA A 433 -20.55 23.83 1.27
N ILE A 434 -19.43 23.66 0.56
CA ILE A 434 -18.78 24.74 -0.18
C ILE A 434 -19.64 25.15 -1.38
N ILE A 435 -20.19 24.17 -2.11
CA ILE A 435 -21.10 24.40 -3.25
C ILE A 435 -22.35 25.17 -2.84
N ASP A 436 -22.96 24.82 -1.72
CA ASP A 436 -24.16 25.49 -1.21
C ASP A 436 -23.88 26.97 -0.88
N ARG A 437 -22.71 27.26 -0.31
CA ARG A 437 -22.24 28.65 -0.06
C ARG A 437 -22.01 29.42 -1.36
N MET A 438 -21.43 28.78 -2.39
CA MET A 438 -21.28 29.41 -3.71
C MET A 438 -22.64 29.72 -4.34
N ALA A 439 -23.58 28.77 -4.28
CA ALA A 439 -24.93 28.93 -4.80
C ALA A 439 -25.68 30.07 -4.07
N GLU A 440 -25.52 30.17 -2.75
CA GLU A 440 -26.07 31.28 -1.96
C GLU A 440 -25.46 32.62 -2.35
N ALA A 441 -24.13 32.71 -2.48
CA ALA A 441 -23.45 33.92 -2.93
C ALA A 441 -23.99 34.38 -4.30
N LYS A 442 -24.16 33.46 -5.25
CA LYS A 442 -24.77 33.76 -6.55
C LYS A 442 -26.22 34.24 -6.44
N ARG A 443 -27.04 33.63 -5.58
CA ARG A 443 -28.42 34.11 -5.33
C ARG A 443 -28.43 35.53 -4.77
N ASN A 444 -27.42 35.91 -4.00
CA ASN A 444 -27.24 37.26 -3.46
C ASN A 444 -26.61 38.24 -4.46
N GLY A 445 -26.45 37.85 -5.73
CA GLY A 445 -25.88 38.70 -6.78
C GLY A 445 -24.37 38.91 -6.67
N MET A 446 -23.67 38.06 -5.90
CA MET A 446 -22.22 38.12 -5.79
C MET A 446 -21.54 37.34 -6.91
N ILE A 447 -20.36 37.82 -7.33
CA ILE A 447 -19.46 37.09 -8.23
C ILE A 447 -18.68 36.06 -7.41
N VAL A 448 -18.67 34.80 -7.84
CA VAL A 448 -17.91 33.73 -7.17
C VAL A 448 -16.54 33.60 -7.83
N MET A 449 -15.49 33.83 -7.05
CA MET A 449 -14.09 33.71 -7.48
C MET A 449 -13.41 32.52 -6.80
N PHE A 450 -12.88 31.59 -7.58
CA PHE A 450 -11.99 30.54 -7.10
C PHE A 450 -10.54 31.02 -7.21
N TYR A 451 -9.83 31.14 -6.08
CA TYR A 451 -8.43 31.54 -6.06
C TYR A 451 -7.53 30.31 -6.00
N SER A 452 -6.95 29.92 -7.13
CA SER A 452 -5.93 28.88 -7.23
C SER A 452 -4.57 29.47 -6.88
N GLY A 453 -4.07 29.13 -5.70
CA GLY A 453 -2.74 29.54 -5.25
C GLY A 453 -1.83 28.35 -4.99
N ILE A 454 -0.55 28.65 -4.87
CA ILE A 454 0.49 27.65 -4.77
C ILE A 454 0.63 27.24 -3.33
N ILE A 455 0.04 26.10 -2.98
CA ILE A 455 0.19 25.53 -1.64
C ILE A 455 1.10 24.32 -1.74
N GLY A 456 2.25 24.41 -1.07
CA GLY A 456 3.14 23.28 -0.85
C GLY A 456 4.01 22.86 -2.04
N SER A 457 4.16 23.67 -3.09
CA SER A 457 5.11 23.42 -4.19
C SER A 457 6.58 23.59 -3.77
N ILE A 458 6.84 24.41 -2.76
CA ILE A 458 8.15 24.61 -2.16
C ILE A 458 8.22 23.72 -0.90
N PRO A 459 9.07 22.67 -0.89
CA PRO A 459 9.18 21.75 0.23
C PRO A 459 9.45 22.51 1.56
N GLY A 460 8.71 22.17 2.61
CA GLY A 460 8.88 22.77 3.94
C GLY A 460 8.41 24.22 4.10
N LYS A 461 7.68 24.79 3.12
CA LYS A 461 7.21 26.19 3.17
C LYS A 461 5.68 26.34 3.13
N ILE A 462 4.93 25.30 3.53
CA ILE A 462 3.45 25.30 3.50
C ILE A 462 2.86 26.45 4.32
N ASP A 463 3.40 26.73 5.52
CA ASP A 463 2.90 27.81 6.36
C ASP A 463 3.09 29.19 5.74
N VAL A 464 4.25 29.41 5.11
CA VAL A 464 4.54 30.65 4.38
C VAL A 464 3.63 30.78 3.18
N ALA A 465 3.41 29.68 2.44
CA ALA A 465 2.49 29.64 1.31
C ALA A 465 1.06 30.01 1.71
N ARG A 466 0.56 29.41 2.80
CA ARG A 466 -0.76 29.73 3.35
C ARG A 466 -0.85 31.19 3.76
N GLN A 467 0.19 31.73 4.40
CA GLN A 467 0.22 33.14 4.81
C GLN A 467 0.22 34.10 3.61
N VAL A 468 1.04 33.84 2.61
CA VAL A 468 1.10 34.61 1.36
C VAL A 468 -0.26 34.61 0.67
N MET A 469 -0.88 33.44 0.55
CA MET A 469 -2.18 33.29 -0.10
C MET A 469 -3.30 34.00 0.66
N ALA A 470 -3.40 33.79 1.97
CA ALA A 470 -4.39 34.45 2.82
C ALA A 470 -4.26 35.98 2.76
N THR A 471 -3.04 36.51 2.86
CA THR A 471 -2.79 37.96 2.82
C THR A 471 -3.27 38.58 1.51
N PHE A 472 -3.00 37.93 0.38
CA PHE A 472 -3.43 38.44 -0.92
C PHE A 472 -4.95 38.32 -1.12
N ILE A 473 -5.56 37.23 -0.66
CA ILE A 473 -7.02 37.07 -0.72
C ILE A 473 -7.72 38.13 0.12
N ASP A 474 -7.21 38.46 1.32
CA ASP A 474 -7.76 39.53 2.14
C ASP A 474 -7.62 40.90 1.47
N TYR A 475 -6.50 41.14 0.77
CA TYR A 475 -6.34 42.31 -0.07
C TYR A 475 -7.39 42.37 -1.20
N LEU A 476 -7.65 41.25 -1.90
CA LEU A 476 -8.68 41.17 -2.93
C LEU A 476 -10.10 41.39 -2.38
N ARG A 477 -10.40 40.81 -1.21
CA ARG A 477 -11.69 40.99 -0.50
C ARG A 477 -11.94 42.47 -0.18
N ASN A 478 -10.90 43.21 0.21
CA ASN A 478 -11.01 44.64 0.52
C ASN A 478 -11.19 45.53 -0.72
N GLN A 479 -10.72 45.09 -1.89
CA GLN A 479 -10.83 45.86 -3.14
C GLN A 479 -12.08 45.56 -3.94
N SER A 480 -12.63 44.35 -3.81
CA SER A 480 -13.72 43.86 -4.67
C SER A 480 -15.05 43.92 -3.92
N ALA A 481 -15.92 44.86 -4.30
CA ALA A 481 -17.29 44.87 -3.82
C ALA A 481 -18.08 43.69 -4.43
N SER A 482 -18.93 43.05 -3.63
CA SER A 482 -19.83 41.97 -4.07
C SER A 482 -19.14 40.74 -4.68
N THR A 483 -17.93 40.38 -4.21
CA THR A 483 -17.21 39.17 -4.65
C THR A 483 -17.07 38.17 -3.50
N PHE A 484 -17.45 36.92 -3.74
CA PHE A 484 -17.23 35.81 -2.83
C PHE A 484 -16.00 35.02 -3.27
N ILE A 485 -14.89 35.16 -2.53
CA ILE A 485 -13.60 34.52 -2.85
C ILE A 485 -13.42 33.25 -2.05
N ILE A 486 -13.30 32.12 -2.75
CA ILE A 486 -12.97 30.81 -2.19
C ILE A 486 -11.47 30.72 -2.03
N ASN A 487 -11.04 30.44 -0.80
CA ASN A 487 -9.64 30.28 -0.42
C ASN A 487 -9.36 28.80 -0.13
N PRO A 488 -8.71 28.06 -1.04
CA PRO A 488 -8.45 26.64 -0.82
C PRO A 488 -7.59 26.34 0.43
N SER A 489 -6.77 27.29 0.87
CA SER A 489 -5.89 27.11 2.03
C SER A 489 -6.63 27.11 3.37
N GLU A 490 -7.87 27.62 3.41
CA GLU A 490 -8.71 27.63 4.63
C GLU A 490 -9.31 26.25 4.93
N HIS A 491 -9.25 25.30 3.98
CA HIS A 491 -9.88 23.98 4.10
C HIS A 491 -8.89 22.83 4.34
N TYR A 492 -7.66 23.15 4.76
CA TYR A 492 -6.70 22.14 5.22
C TYR A 492 -7.04 21.70 6.64
N GLU A 493 -7.40 20.43 6.81
CA GLU A 493 -7.65 19.83 8.13
C GLU A 493 -6.59 18.75 8.42
N PRO A 494 -6.17 18.61 9.68
CA PRO A 494 -5.31 17.50 10.09
C PRO A 494 -5.90 16.15 9.66
N GLY A 495 -5.08 15.33 9.01
CA GLY A 495 -5.48 14.01 8.49
C GLY A 495 -5.93 13.99 7.02
N MET A 496 -6.17 15.14 6.38
CA MET A 496 -6.35 15.19 4.93
C MET A 496 -5.00 15.23 4.22
N ASP A 497 -4.81 14.36 3.22
CA ASP A 497 -3.65 14.44 2.33
C ASP A 497 -3.96 15.13 1.00
N ALA A 498 -2.95 15.23 0.13
CA ALA A 498 -3.08 15.86 -1.17
C ALA A 498 -4.14 15.17 -2.05
N ASP A 499 -4.25 13.85 -1.99
CA ASP A 499 -5.22 13.10 -2.78
C ASP A 499 -6.66 13.36 -2.26
N ASP A 500 -6.84 13.52 -0.95
CA ASP A 500 -8.13 13.90 -0.34
C ASP A 500 -8.58 15.30 -0.74
N LEU A 501 -7.67 16.28 -0.66
CA LEU A 501 -7.98 17.64 -1.05
C LEU A 501 -8.25 17.76 -2.55
N MET A 502 -7.44 17.12 -3.39
CA MET A 502 -7.67 17.12 -4.84
C MET A 502 -9.01 16.48 -5.21
N TYR A 503 -9.38 15.38 -4.55
CA TYR A 503 -10.70 14.75 -4.72
C TYR A 503 -11.84 15.72 -4.39
N MET A 504 -11.77 16.35 -3.21
CA MET A 504 -12.80 17.29 -2.75
C MET A 504 -12.89 18.53 -3.66
N TRP A 505 -11.75 19.13 -4.00
CA TRP A 505 -11.70 20.34 -4.82
C TRP A 505 -12.18 20.10 -6.24
N GLU A 506 -11.90 18.95 -6.85
CA GLU A 506 -12.40 18.64 -8.17
C GLU A 506 -13.94 18.63 -8.22
N ILE A 507 -14.61 18.15 -7.17
CA ILE A 507 -16.09 18.19 -7.05
C ILE A 507 -16.57 19.65 -7.01
N VAL A 508 -15.95 20.48 -6.15
CA VAL A 508 -16.30 21.90 -6.01
C VAL A 508 -16.06 22.67 -7.32
N GLN A 509 -14.92 22.45 -7.95
CA GLN A 509 -14.48 23.11 -9.17
C GLN A 509 -15.39 22.80 -10.37
N ARG A 510 -15.91 21.57 -10.44
CA ARG A 510 -16.84 21.13 -11.50
C ARG A 510 -18.31 21.47 -11.24
N SER A 511 -18.62 22.17 -10.14
CA SER A 511 -20.00 22.48 -9.75
C SER A 511 -20.73 23.49 -10.65
N GLY A 512 -20.01 24.25 -11.49
CA GLY A 512 -20.59 25.26 -12.38
C GLY A 512 -20.93 26.61 -11.72
N TYR A 513 -20.61 26.81 -10.44
CA TYR A 513 -20.88 28.06 -9.73
C TYR A 513 -19.75 29.09 -9.79
N ILE A 514 -18.59 28.75 -10.38
CA ILE A 514 -17.43 29.66 -10.45
C ILE A 514 -17.63 30.63 -11.63
N ASP A 515 -17.52 31.93 -11.35
CA ASP A 515 -17.52 32.99 -12.38
C ASP A 515 -16.10 33.36 -12.79
N ILE A 516 -15.18 33.42 -11.83
CA ILE A 516 -13.79 33.79 -12.05
C ILE A 516 -12.88 32.72 -11.47
N TRP A 517 -12.08 32.10 -12.31
CA TRP A 517 -10.98 31.25 -11.90
C TRP A 517 -9.68 32.05 -11.96
N ARG A 518 -9.14 32.45 -10.80
CA ARG A 518 -7.89 33.22 -10.73
C ARG A 518 -6.73 32.32 -10.33
N PHE A 519 -5.71 32.23 -11.18
CA PHE A 519 -4.43 31.62 -10.84
C PHE A 519 -3.48 32.66 -10.26
N GLN A 520 -2.83 32.33 -9.15
CA GLN A 520 -1.84 33.16 -8.49
C GLN A 520 -0.69 33.49 -9.46
N THR A 521 -0.34 34.77 -9.54
CA THR A 521 0.76 35.27 -10.35
C THR A 521 1.98 35.66 -9.50
N SER A 522 3.12 35.90 -10.15
CA SER A 522 4.30 36.45 -9.47
C SER A 522 4.05 37.83 -8.88
N GLU A 523 3.17 38.61 -9.50
CA GLU A 523 2.75 39.93 -9.00
C GLU A 523 1.91 39.78 -7.74
N ASP A 524 1.00 38.80 -7.69
CA ASP A 524 0.21 38.50 -6.50
C ASP A 524 1.12 38.11 -5.31
N ILE A 525 2.14 37.28 -5.56
CA ILE A 525 3.14 36.88 -4.55
C ILE A 525 3.95 38.09 -4.08
N ALA A 526 4.46 38.89 -5.02
CA ALA A 526 5.22 40.09 -4.69
C ALA A 526 4.39 41.07 -3.84
N LYS A 527 3.12 41.25 -4.21
CA LYS A 527 2.21 42.12 -3.46
C LYS A 527 1.91 41.58 -2.07
N ALA A 528 1.74 40.27 -1.93
CA ALA A 528 1.56 39.64 -0.62
C ALA A 528 2.77 39.86 0.30
N PHE A 529 3.99 39.68 -0.20
CA PHE A 529 5.21 39.95 0.59
C PHE A 529 5.36 41.43 0.96
N GLU A 530 4.99 42.34 0.05
CA GLU A 530 4.93 43.78 0.32
C GLU A 530 3.95 44.09 1.47
N LEU A 531 2.74 43.54 1.42
CA LEU A 531 1.71 43.70 2.47
C LEU A 531 2.15 43.09 3.81
N LEU A 532 2.96 42.04 3.79
CA LEU A 532 3.58 41.44 4.99
C LEU A 532 4.80 42.22 5.51
N GLY A 533 5.25 43.26 4.80
CA GLY A 533 6.44 44.03 5.16
C GLY A 533 7.74 43.22 5.08
N ARG A 534 7.80 42.20 4.22
CA ARG A 534 8.95 41.29 4.07
C ARG A 534 9.53 41.35 2.67
N ARG A 535 10.84 41.10 2.55
CA ARG A 535 11.46 40.86 1.24
C ARG A 535 11.09 39.46 0.74
N ILE A 536 10.92 39.33 -0.57
CA ILE A 536 10.64 38.05 -1.23
C ILE A 536 11.88 37.15 -1.08
N PRO A 537 11.78 35.99 -0.42
CA PRO A 537 12.91 35.07 -0.29
C PRO A 537 13.31 34.47 -1.65
N PRO A 538 14.58 34.06 -1.85
CA PRO A 538 15.07 33.52 -3.13
C PRO A 538 14.25 32.34 -3.65
N GLU A 539 13.79 31.45 -2.76
CA GLU A 539 12.95 30.30 -3.13
C GLU A 539 11.56 30.69 -3.66
N TRP A 540 11.12 31.93 -3.42
CA TRP A 540 9.87 32.52 -3.93
C TRP A 540 10.08 33.38 -5.18
N VAL A 541 11.32 33.48 -5.68
CA VAL A 541 11.68 34.25 -6.87
C VAL A 541 11.90 33.30 -8.04
N GLY A 542 11.05 33.41 -9.06
CA GLY A 542 11.20 32.64 -10.31
C GLY A 542 9.99 31.76 -10.63
N LYS A 543 10.11 31.02 -11.73
CA LYS A 543 8.99 30.27 -12.34
C LYS A 543 8.50 29.10 -11.47
N ASP A 544 9.37 28.55 -10.63
CA ASP A 544 9.06 27.41 -9.72
C ASP A 544 8.23 27.83 -8.50
N ALA A 545 8.25 29.12 -8.18
CA ALA A 545 7.44 29.72 -7.12
C ALA A 545 6.10 30.27 -7.63
N THR A 546 5.76 30.08 -8.92
CA THR A 546 4.55 30.66 -9.53
C THR A 546 3.48 29.64 -9.93
N TYR A 547 3.83 28.38 -10.22
CA TYR A 547 2.85 27.35 -10.60
C TYR A 547 3.22 25.99 -10.02
N SER A 548 2.23 25.26 -9.49
CA SER A 548 2.38 23.86 -9.04
C SER A 548 1.83 22.88 -10.10
N THR A 549 2.15 21.60 -9.95
CA THR A 549 1.50 20.50 -10.70
C THR A 549 -0.01 20.45 -10.45
N GLY A 550 -0.47 20.95 -9.30
CA GLY A 550 -1.88 21.24 -9.02
C GLY A 550 -2.47 22.27 -9.94
N CYS A 551 -1.79 23.41 -10.07
CA CYS A 551 -2.23 24.46 -10.97
C CYS A 551 -2.33 23.96 -12.42
N THR A 552 -1.50 22.98 -12.84
CA THR A 552 -1.62 22.33 -14.16
C THR A 552 -2.88 21.47 -14.28
N LYS A 553 -3.24 20.68 -13.26
CA LYS A 553 -4.51 19.91 -13.25
C LYS A 553 -5.71 20.84 -13.17
N GLU A 554 -5.66 21.83 -12.29
CA GLU A 554 -6.68 22.86 -12.12
C GLU A 554 -6.89 23.67 -13.40
N MET A 555 -5.83 23.99 -14.15
CA MET A 555 -5.97 24.67 -15.45
C MET A 555 -6.74 23.81 -16.46
N LYS A 556 -6.45 22.50 -16.53
CA LYS A 556 -7.22 21.59 -17.40
C LYS A 556 -8.69 21.52 -16.99
N ILE A 557 -8.97 21.44 -15.69
CA ILE A 557 -10.35 21.46 -15.17
C ILE A 557 -11.03 22.80 -15.50
N ALA A 558 -10.33 23.93 -15.31
CA ALA A 558 -10.85 25.25 -15.62
C ALA A 558 -11.22 25.38 -17.11
N GLU A 559 -10.37 24.91 -18.02
CA GLU A 559 -10.67 24.90 -19.46
C GLU A 559 -11.88 24.00 -19.79
N GLU A 560 -12.00 22.83 -19.17
CA GLU A 560 -13.16 21.94 -19.34
C GLU A 560 -14.45 22.58 -18.83
N VAL A 561 -14.42 23.23 -17.66
CA VAL A 561 -15.56 23.92 -17.07
C VAL A 561 -15.94 25.15 -17.91
N GLN A 562 -14.97 25.93 -18.41
CA GLN A 562 -15.23 27.09 -19.28
C GLN A 562 -15.93 26.68 -20.58
N ARG A 563 -15.59 25.52 -21.14
CA ARG A 563 -16.29 24.99 -22.33
C ARG A 563 -17.77 24.71 -22.06
N GLN A 564 -18.12 24.32 -20.83
CA GLN A 564 -19.51 24.10 -20.42
C GLN A 564 -20.20 25.41 -19.99
N TYR A 565 -19.44 26.36 -19.44
CA TYR A 565 -19.91 27.66 -18.95
C TYR A 565 -19.07 28.80 -19.56
N PRO A 566 -19.40 29.25 -20.80
CA PRO A 566 -18.57 30.19 -21.55
C PRO A 566 -18.39 31.57 -20.91
N GLU A 567 -19.30 31.96 -20.02
CA GLU A 567 -19.25 33.22 -19.27
C GLU A 567 -18.19 33.20 -18.16
N MET A 568 -17.67 32.02 -17.77
CA MET A 568 -16.62 31.91 -16.77
C MET A 568 -15.30 32.48 -17.31
N GLN A 569 -14.66 33.33 -16.53
CA GLN A 569 -13.38 33.95 -16.85
C GLN A 569 -12.23 33.20 -16.18
N ILE A 570 -11.18 32.92 -16.95
CA ILE A 570 -9.90 32.43 -16.41
C ILE A 570 -8.94 33.60 -16.39
N ILE A 571 -8.48 33.99 -15.20
CA ILE A 571 -7.54 35.08 -14.98
C ILE A 571 -6.22 34.47 -14.53
N GLY A 572 -5.16 34.76 -15.28
CA GLY A 572 -3.85 34.27 -14.96
C GLY A 572 -2.94 34.25 -16.17
N PRO A 573 -1.80 33.56 -16.07
CA PRO A 573 -0.88 33.36 -17.17
C PRO A 573 -1.50 32.47 -18.26
N PRO A 574 -0.95 32.52 -19.50
CA PRO A 574 -1.40 31.66 -20.59
C PRO A 574 -1.20 30.16 -20.28
N THR A 575 -2.09 29.30 -20.79
CA THR A 575 -2.05 27.84 -20.61
C THR A 575 -0.68 27.24 -20.98
N GLU A 576 0.02 27.76 -21.98
CA GLU A 576 1.33 27.23 -22.38
C GLU A 576 2.39 27.34 -21.26
N LYS A 577 2.20 28.29 -20.33
CA LYS A 577 3.09 28.44 -19.17
C LYS A 577 2.83 27.40 -18.07
N PHE A 578 1.67 26.74 -18.08
CA PHE A 578 1.27 25.67 -17.17
C PHE A 578 1.67 24.27 -17.67
N VAL A 579 2.21 24.15 -18.90
CA VAL A 579 2.70 22.89 -19.47
C VAL A 579 4.05 22.52 -18.84
N ARG A 580 4.00 22.20 -17.55
CA ARG A 580 5.06 21.55 -16.82
C ARG A 580 4.43 20.39 -16.07
N ARG A 581 4.68 19.18 -16.58
CA ARG A 581 4.69 17.94 -15.82
C ARG A 581 3.32 17.51 -15.29
N SER A 582 2.96 16.27 -15.61
CA SER A 582 1.56 15.84 -15.62
C SER A 582 0.96 15.59 -14.24
N GLU A 583 1.79 15.41 -13.20
CA GLU A 583 1.34 14.78 -11.95
C GLU A 583 2.06 15.32 -10.70
N TYR A 584 1.30 15.49 -9.61
CA TYR A 584 1.85 15.65 -8.26
C TYR A 584 2.73 14.47 -7.90
N GLY A 585 3.74 14.70 -7.04
CA GLY A 585 4.31 13.59 -6.29
C GLY A 585 3.20 12.93 -5.47
N ILE A 586 3.17 11.59 -5.45
CA ILE A 586 2.11 10.83 -4.78
C ILE A 586 2.07 11.22 -3.29
N GLY A 587 0.89 11.61 -2.81
CA GLY A 587 0.68 12.11 -1.45
C GLY A 587 1.29 13.49 -1.15
N ARG A 588 1.99 14.12 -2.10
CA ARG A 588 2.69 15.40 -1.92
C ARG A 588 1.88 16.58 -2.43
N MET A 589 2.15 17.74 -1.83
CA MET A 589 1.72 19.06 -2.33
C MET A 589 2.70 19.66 -3.36
N TYR A 590 3.83 19.00 -3.64
CA TYR A 590 4.86 19.43 -4.62
C TYR A 590 5.16 18.36 -5.67
N ASP A 591 5.85 18.77 -6.72
CA ASP A 591 6.26 17.96 -7.88
C ASP A 591 7.33 16.89 -7.53
N ARG A 592 7.33 15.77 -8.26
CA ARG A 592 8.26 14.63 -8.14
C ARG A 592 9.72 15.03 -8.44
N CYS A 593 9.93 16.06 -9.27
CA CYS A 593 11.26 16.50 -9.73
C CYS A 593 11.89 17.69 -8.98
N LEU A 594 11.24 18.28 -7.96
CA LEU A 594 11.76 19.46 -7.26
C LEU A 594 12.78 19.15 -6.15
N VAL A 595 13.16 17.89 -5.98
CA VAL A 595 14.33 17.55 -5.17
C VAL A 595 15.57 17.69 -6.06
N ALA A 596 16.12 18.89 -6.14
CA ALA A 596 17.46 19.07 -6.70
C ALA A 596 18.49 18.50 -5.71
N PRO A 597 19.53 17.78 -6.18
CA PRO A 597 20.68 17.44 -5.37
C PRO A 597 21.45 18.74 -5.09
N GLY A 598 21.61 19.06 -3.80
CA GLY A 598 22.64 19.98 -3.32
C GLY A 598 23.93 19.24 -3.08
#